data_AF-A0A9X4PC53-F1
#
_entry.id   AF-A0A9X4PC53-F1
#
_cell.length_a   1.000
_cell.length_b   1.000
_cell.length_c   1.000
_cell.angle_alpha   90.00
_cell.angle_beta   90.00
_cell.angle_gamma   90.00
#
_symmetry.space_group_name_H-M   'P 1'
#
loop_
_entity.id
_entity.type
_entity.pdbx_description
1 polymer ?
#
loop_
_entity_poly.entity_id
_entity_poly.type
_entity_poly.pdbx_seq_one_letter_code
_entity_poly.pdbx_strand_id
1 'polypeptide(L)'
;MEINQHIKLAKKLLEINGVIIYSIFYDSIFSYVIKNNRHISIICSETTNDELIMSVSVDGKANLKISQKLIQKIFGKRYSVERHLNKVDGQQANYFKLTVLRA
;
A
#
# COMPACT_ATOMS: atom_id res chain seq x y z
N MET A 1 -19.34 12.92 -0.84
CA MET A 1 -17.90 13.19 -0.79
C MET A 1 -17.25 12.30 -1.84
N GLU A 2 -16.62 12.88 -2.86
CA GLU A 2 -16.08 12.09 -3.97
C GLU A 2 -14.69 11.55 -3.60
N ILE A 3 -14.51 10.23 -3.69
CA ILE A 3 -13.22 9.59 -3.38
C ILE A 3 -12.21 9.94 -4.49
N ASN A 4 -10.99 10.30 -4.07
CA ASN A 4 -9.88 10.59 -4.97
C ASN A 4 -9.66 9.46 -6.01
N GLN A 5 -9.36 9.81 -7.27
CA GLN A 5 -9.17 8.83 -8.35
C GLN A 5 -8.03 7.84 -8.08
N HIS A 6 -6.94 8.26 -7.45
CA HIS A 6 -5.83 7.39 -7.03
C HIS A 6 -6.27 6.39 -5.98
N ILE A 7 -7.10 6.83 -5.02
CA ILE A 7 -7.68 5.95 -4.01
C ILE A 7 -8.68 4.98 -4.62
N LYS A 8 -9.51 5.42 -5.58
CA LYS A 8 -10.38 4.52 -6.37
C LYS A 8 -9.56 3.44 -7.10
N LEU A 9 -8.45 3.83 -7.75
CA LEU A 9 -7.57 2.89 -8.44
C LEU A 9 -6.86 1.95 -7.46
N ALA A 10 -6.32 2.47 -6.35
CA ALA A 10 -5.63 1.67 -5.34
C ALA A 10 -6.57 0.63 -4.72
N LYS A 11 -7.79 1.02 -4.39
CA LYS A 11 -8.85 0.11 -3.94
C LYS A 11 -9.04 -1.04 -4.93
N LYS A 12 -9.25 -0.73 -6.21
CA LYS A 12 -9.47 -1.74 -7.25
C LYS A 12 -8.28 -2.70 -7.37
N LEU A 13 -7.04 -2.19 -7.32
CA LEU A 13 -5.84 -3.02 -7.39
C LEU A 13 -5.71 -3.95 -6.17
N LEU A 14 -6.01 -3.46 -4.97
CA LEU A 14 -6.02 -4.25 -3.74
C LEU A 14 -7.07 -5.37 -3.79
N GLU A 15 -8.31 -5.04 -4.16
CA GLU A 15 -9.43 -5.99 -4.27
C GLU A 15 -9.16 -7.11 -5.27
N ILE A 16 -8.67 -6.78 -6.48
CA ILE A 16 -8.31 -7.77 -7.51
C ILE A 16 -7.19 -8.72 -7.04
N ASN A 17 -6.36 -8.28 -6.09
CA ASN A 17 -5.29 -9.11 -5.50
C ASN A 17 -5.71 -9.85 -4.22
N GLY A 18 -7.01 -9.86 -3.89
CA GLY A 18 -7.56 -10.57 -2.72
C GLY A 18 -7.21 -9.91 -1.39
N VAL A 19 -6.90 -8.61 -1.38
CA VAL A 19 -6.74 -7.83 -0.15
C VAL A 19 -8.12 -7.39 0.33
N ILE A 20 -8.40 -7.59 1.62
CA ILE A 20 -9.65 -7.21 2.27
C ILE A 20 -9.55 -5.76 2.70
N ILE A 21 -10.50 -4.94 2.25
CA ILE A 21 -10.60 -3.54 2.67
C ILE A 21 -11.37 -3.46 4.00
N TYR A 22 -10.72 -2.95 5.04
CA TYR A 22 -11.33 -2.76 6.35
C TYR A 22 -12.11 -1.44 6.41
N SER A 23 -11.49 -0.35 5.93
CA SER A 23 -12.12 0.98 5.90
C SER A 23 -11.53 1.85 4.80
N ILE A 24 -12.29 2.85 4.36
CA ILE A 24 -11.87 3.86 3.39
C ILE A 24 -12.24 5.24 3.96
N PHE A 25 -11.26 6.14 3.98
CA PHE A 25 -11.40 7.56 4.27
C PHE A 25 -11.23 8.36 2.97
N TYR A 26 -11.34 9.70 3.05
CA TYR A 26 -11.29 10.56 1.87
C TYR A 26 -10.06 10.33 0.97
N ASP A 27 -8.90 10.19 1.61
CA ASP A 27 -7.57 10.07 0.99
C ASP A 27 -6.84 8.77 1.37
N SER A 28 -7.49 7.85 2.09
CA SER A 28 -6.79 6.73 2.72
C SER A 28 -7.59 5.42 2.72
N ILE A 29 -6.91 4.29 2.58
CA ILE A 29 -7.46 2.93 2.62
C ILE A 29 -6.74 2.14 3.71
N PHE A 30 -7.51 1.55 4.61
CA PHE A 30 -7.02 0.61 5.61
C PHE A 30 -7.45 -0.78 5.18
N SER A 31 -6.49 -1.69 5.03
CA SER A 31 -6.74 -3.00 4.44
C SER A 31 -5.79 -4.05 5.00
N TYR A 32 -6.11 -5.32 4.81
CA TYR A 32 -5.27 -6.42 5.25
C TYR A 32 -5.44 -7.64 4.36
N VAL A 33 -4.48 -8.56 4.43
CA VAL A 33 -4.55 -9.88 3.80
C VAL A 33 -3.89 -10.90 4.69
N ILE A 34 -4.50 -12.09 4.79
CA ILE A 34 -3.89 -13.24 5.45
C ILE A 34 -3.29 -14.14 4.38
N LYS A 35 -1.97 -14.39 4.45
CA LYS A 35 -1.27 -15.23 3.47
C LYS A 35 -0.23 -16.09 4.15
N ASN A 36 -0.29 -17.41 3.92
CA ASN A 36 0.60 -18.39 4.55
C ASN A 36 0.63 -18.23 6.08
N ASN A 37 -0.54 -18.11 6.72
CA ASN A 37 -0.71 -17.85 8.15
C ASN A 37 -0.05 -16.56 8.68
N ARG A 38 0.27 -15.61 7.80
CA ARG A 38 0.76 -14.28 8.20
C ARG A 38 -0.31 -13.24 7.97
N HIS A 39 -0.48 -12.36 8.95
CA HIS A 39 -1.34 -11.20 8.85
C HIS A 39 -0.53 -10.04 8.26
N ILE A 40 -0.97 -9.52 7.11
CA ILE A 40 -0.32 -8.39 6.45
C ILE A 40 -1.28 -7.21 6.44
N SER A 41 -0.97 -6.18 7.21
CA SER A 41 -1.71 -4.93 7.23
C SER A 41 -1.14 -3.97 6.18
N ILE A 42 -2.01 -3.31 5.44
CA ILE A 42 -1.68 -2.35 4.39
C ILE A 42 -2.48 -1.08 4.62
N ILE A 43 -1.78 0.02 4.83
CA ILE A 43 -2.36 1.37 4.81
C ILE A 43 -1.87 2.06 3.54
N CYS A 44 -2.78 2.62 2.77
CA CYS A 44 -2.49 3.37 1.56
C CYS A 44 -3.10 4.76 1.72
N SER A 45 -2.30 5.81 1.60
CA SER A 45 -2.77 7.19 1.67
C SER A 45 -2.26 7.98 0.48
N GLU A 46 -3.11 8.81 -0.09
CA GLU A 46 -2.69 9.79 -1.09
C GLU A 46 -2.03 10.98 -0.41
N THR A 47 -0.97 11.50 -1.02
CA THR A 47 -0.35 12.77 -0.64
C THR A 47 -0.60 13.82 -1.71
N THR A 48 -0.25 15.07 -1.43
CA THR A 48 -0.20 16.12 -2.46
C THR A 48 0.73 15.69 -3.60
N ASN A 49 0.27 15.84 -4.85
CA ASN A 49 0.95 15.53 -6.13
C ASN A 49 0.72 14.12 -6.73
N ASP A 50 -0.48 13.54 -6.63
CA ASP A 50 -0.80 12.27 -7.32
C ASP A 50 0.11 11.09 -6.89
N GLU A 51 0.59 11.14 -5.65
CA GLU A 51 1.48 10.14 -5.05
C GLU A 51 0.73 9.34 -3.98
N LEU A 52 1.03 8.04 -3.88
CA LEU A 52 0.54 7.21 -2.79
C LEU A 52 1.70 6.87 -1.85
N ILE A 53 1.49 7.08 -0.55
CA ILE A 53 2.33 6.53 0.50
C ILE A 53 1.66 5.28 1.04
N MET A 54 2.42 4.21 1.09
CA MET A 54 1.97 2.93 1.59
C MET A 54 2.78 2.49 2.79
N SER A 55 2.11 1.98 3.82
CA SER A 55 2.70 1.29 4.95
C SER A 55 2.29 -0.17 4.93
N VAL A 56 3.27 -1.08 5.08
CA VAL A 56 3.04 -2.52 5.12
C VAL A 56 3.68 -3.14 6.34
N SER A 57 2.84 -3.71 7.21
CA SER A 57 3.28 -4.47 8.38
C SER A 57 2.97 -5.95 8.18
N VAL A 58 3.91 -6.82 8.52
CA VAL A 58 3.77 -8.28 8.47
C VAL A 58 3.89 -8.79 9.90
N ASP A 59 2.79 -9.32 10.44
CA ASP A 59 2.69 -9.80 11.83
C ASP A 59 3.15 -8.73 12.85
N GLY A 60 2.81 -7.46 12.59
CA GLY A 60 3.19 -6.32 13.43
C GLY A 60 4.66 -5.86 13.27
N LYS A 61 5.39 -6.39 12.29
CA LYS A 61 6.81 -6.12 12.07
C LYS A 61 7.10 -5.69 10.64
N ALA A 62 8.19 -4.95 10.45
CA ALA A 62 8.70 -4.67 9.12
C ALA A 62 9.38 -5.92 8.53
N ASN A 63 8.86 -6.43 7.41
CA ASN A 63 9.52 -7.49 6.62
C ASN A 63 9.70 -7.03 5.17
N LEU A 64 10.85 -6.42 4.87
CA LEU A 64 11.07 -5.74 3.59
C LEU A 64 10.85 -6.66 2.38
N LYS A 65 11.36 -7.89 2.44
CA LYS A 65 11.24 -8.85 1.33
C LYS A 65 9.78 -9.18 1.01
N ILE A 66 8.95 -9.39 2.04
CA ILE A 66 7.52 -9.69 1.85
C ILE A 66 6.77 -8.44 1.42
N SER A 67 6.99 -7.31 2.10
CA SER A 67 6.33 -6.04 1.81
C SER A 67 6.61 -5.58 0.37
N GLN A 68 7.88 -5.54 -0.04
CA GLN A 68 8.28 -5.12 -1.38
C GLN A 68 7.72 -6.04 -2.46
N LYS A 69 7.79 -7.37 -2.26
CA LYS A 69 7.20 -8.33 -3.20
C LYS A 69 5.69 -8.15 -3.33
N LEU A 70 5.00 -7.87 -2.23
CA LEU A 70 3.56 -7.64 -2.23
C LEU A 70 3.20 -6.36 -3.00
N ILE A 71 3.84 -5.24 -2.67
CA ILE A 71 3.54 -3.95 -3.29
C ILE A 71 3.90 -3.95 -4.76
N GLN A 72 5.07 -4.49 -5.14
CA GLN A 72 5.45 -4.62 -6.54
C GLN A 72 4.44 -5.47 -7.33
N LYS A 73 3.94 -6.55 -6.73
CA LYS A 73 2.91 -7.40 -7.37
C LYS A 73 1.62 -6.63 -7.63
N ILE A 74 1.14 -5.88 -6.63
CA ILE A 74 -0.18 -5.23 -6.69
C ILE A 74 -0.11 -3.97 -7.57
N PHE A 75 0.93 -3.16 -7.41
CA PHE A 75 0.99 -1.79 -7.95
C PHE A 75 2.01 -1.61 -9.06
N GLY A 76 3.02 -2.47 -9.18
CA GLY A 76 4.18 -2.26 -10.06
C GLY A 76 3.90 -2.17 -11.57
N LYS A 77 2.68 -2.45 -12.02
CA LYS A 77 2.23 -2.23 -13.41
C LYS A 77 1.67 -0.82 -13.67
N ARG A 78 1.27 -0.11 -12.61
CA ARG A 78 0.62 1.21 -12.67
C ARG A 78 1.43 2.29 -11.96
N TYR A 79 2.32 1.90 -11.06
CA TYR A 79 3.14 2.79 -10.25
C TYR A 79 4.60 2.36 -10.28
N SER A 80 5.50 3.34 -10.31
CA SER A 80 6.86 3.15 -9.80
C SER A 80 6.77 2.94 -8.29
N VAL A 81 7.48 1.93 -7.77
CA VAL A 81 7.47 1.60 -6.35
C VAL A 81 8.86 1.88 -5.79
N GLU A 82 8.95 2.91 -4.96
CA GLU A 82 10.19 3.32 -4.31
C GLU A 82 10.10 3.04 -2.82
N ARG A 83 11.17 2.53 -2.22
CA ARG A 83 11.23 2.40 -0.77
C ARG A 83 11.32 3.79 -0.15
N HIS A 84 10.45 4.10 0.80
CA HIS A 84 10.47 5.36 1.52
C HIS A 84 11.07 5.14 2.91
N LEU A 85 12.31 5.57 3.10
CA LEU A 85 12.98 5.48 4.40
C LEU A 85 12.50 6.64 5.28
N ASN A 86 11.72 6.34 6.33
CA ASN A 86 11.42 7.30 7.41
C ASN A 86 12.04 6.82 8.74
N LYS A 87 12.01 7.64 9.79
CA LYS A 87 12.62 7.30 11.11
C LYS A 87 12.06 6.02 11.76
N VAL A 88 10.90 5.54 11.31
CA VAL A 88 10.18 4.36 11.84
C VAL A 88 10.23 3.18 10.84
N ASP A 89 10.79 3.40 9.65
CA ASP A 89 10.91 2.39 8.59
C ASP A 89 11.82 1.26 9.07
N GLY A 90 11.33 0.03 8.92
CA GLY A 90 12.07 -1.15 9.37
C GLY A 90 11.82 -1.57 10.83
N GLN A 91 11.03 -0.83 11.62
CA GLN A 91 10.64 -1.26 12.97
C GLN A 91 9.30 -2.01 12.96
N GLN A 92 8.21 -1.32 12.64
CA GLN A 92 6.84 -1.89 12.69
C GLN A 92 6.23 -2.12 11.30
N ALA A 93 6.66 -1.36 10.32
CA ALA A 93 6.22 -1.46 8.93
C ALA A 93 7.34 -1.02 7.98
N ASN A 94 7.20 -1.40 6.71
CA ASN A 94 7.95 -0.79 5.63
C ASN A 94 7.10 0.24 4.91
N TYR A 95 7.69 1.36 4.54
CA TYR A 95 7.02 2.42 3.80
C TYR A 95 7.46 2.44 2.34
N PHE A 96 6.51 2.70 1.45
CA PHE A 96 6.74 2.79 0.01
C PHE A 96 6.08 4.04 -0.54
N LYS A 97 6.80 4.73 -1.41
CA LYS A 97 6.28 5.80 -2.24
C LYS A 97 5.92 5.21 -3.60
N LEU A 98 4.70 5.48 -4.05
CA LEU A 98 4.15 5.02 -5.31
C LEU A 98 3.85 6.24 -6.18
N THR A 99 4.51 6.33 -7.32
CA THR A 99 4.31 7.41 -8.31
C THR A 99 3.71 6.82 -9.58
N VAL A 100 2.62 7.40 -10.07
CA VAL A 100 1.92 6.90 -11.28
C VAL A 100 2.89 6.85 -12.46
N LEU A 101 2.91 5.71 -13.15
CA LEU A 101 3.61 5.59 -14.43
C LEU A 101 2.77 6.33 -15.49
N ARG A 102 3.22 7.52 -15.89
CA ARG A 102 2.62 8.24 -17.03
C ARG A 102 2.91 7.42 -18.29
N ALA A 103 1.85 7.15 -19.07
CA ALA A 103 1.96 6.55 -20.39
C ALA A 103 2.47 7.59 -21.40
#